data_AF-A0A7J7JS39-F1
#
_entry.id   AF-A0A7J7JS39-F1
#
_cell.length_a   1.000
_cell.length_b   1.000
_cell.length_c   1.000
_cell.angle_alpha   90.00
_cell.angle_beta   90.00
_cell.angle_gamma   90.00
#
_symmetry.space_group_name_H-M   'P 1'
#
loop_
_entity.id
_entity.type
_entity.pdbx_description
1 polymer ?
#
loop_
_entity_poly.entity_id
_entity_poly.type
_entity_poly.pdbx_seq_one_letter_code
_entity_poly.pdbx_strand_id
1 'polypeptide(L)'
;MDLVSGLLAGWSNCVGQMSLAMKISLSCSMVFAVYYKYKICKPPQLFCQKDVFRKFLATCVPTSVERFSPFFMTFGTTLQTVIGGVMRTLPRVPWDKVEDIELPDNGLVHLHWVNNNESSQYTERERPIVLFLPGLTGNNESNYILHFITGVKRKGYRSVVFTYRGMGDQDLRTAKSYCACYTDDLEYVVNLIKAKYPDAPLMAVGISLGGMICSTIWLNLERTAN
;
A
#
# COMPACT_ATOMS: atom_id res chain seq x y z
N MET A 1 -42.14 31.45 25.90
CA MET A 1 -40.97 32.28 25.55
C MET A 1 -39.84 31.31 25.27
N ASP A 2 -39.58 31.16 23.99
CA ASP A 2 -39.07 29.92 23.42
C ASP A 2 -37.57 29.76 23.65
N LEU A 3 -37.16 28.55 24.03
CA LEU A 3 -35.76 28.16 24.23
C LEU A 3 -34.84 28.61 23.06
N VAL A 4 -35.41 28.63 21.85
CA VAL A 4 -34.78 29.06 20.60
C VAL A 4 -34.44 30.55 20.61
N SER A 5 -35.32 31.42 21.10
CA SER A 5 -35.04 32.87 21.15
C SER A 5 -33.97 33.21 22.18
N GLY A 6 -33.95 32.51 23.31
CA GLY A 6 -32.88 32.62 24.31
C GLY A 6 -31.51 32.16 23.77
N LEU A 7 -31.47 31.07 23.00
CA LEU A 7 -30.27 30.58 22.32
C LEU A 7 -29.74 31.56 21.27
N LEU A 8 -30.64 32.13 20.45
CA LEU A 8 -30.27 33.12 19.43
C LEU A 8 -29.75 34.42 20.05
N ALA A 9 -30.36 34.89 21.15
CA ALA A 9 -29.89 36.07 21.89
C ALA A 9 -28.53 35.84 22.57
N GLY A 10 -28.31 34.65 23.13
CA GLY A 10 -27.02 34.25 23.68
C GLY A 10 -25.92 34.19 22.61
N TRP A 11 -26.25 33.68 21.43
CA TRP A 11 -25.36 33.63 20.28
C TRP A 11 -24.99 35.03 19.77
N SER A 12 -25.97 35.93 19.60
CA SER A 12 -25.73 37.29 19.14
C SER A 12 -24.84 38.08 20.12
N ASN A 13 -25.05 37.89 21.43
CA ASN A 13 -24.21 38.51 22.45
C ASN A 13 -22.77 37.99 22.42
N CYS A 14 -22.59 36.68 22.27
CA CYS A 14 -21.26 36.06 22.18
C CYS A 14 -20.50 36.57 20.94
N VAL A 15 -21.13 36.60 19.77
CA VAL A 15 -20.53 37.14 18.53
C VAL A 15 -20.28 38.65 18.65
N GLY A 16 -21.15 39.40 19.33
CA GLY A 16 -20.98 40.82 19.61
C GLY A 16 -19.69 41.14 20.37
N GLN A 17 -19.32 40.30 21.34
CA GLN A 17 -18.13 40.46 22.19
C GLN A 17 -16.80 40.05 21.52
N MET A 18 -16.83 39.39 20.36
CA MET A 18 -15.61 38.96 19.67
C MET A 18 -14.90 40.14 19.00
N SER A 19 -13.56 40.12 19.05
CA SER A 19 -12.75 41.07 18.29
C SER A 19 -12.94 40.88 16.77
N LEU A 20 -12.71 41.95 15.99
CA LEU A 20 -12.77 41.89 14.53
C LEU A 20 -11.84 40.79 13.97
N ALA A 21 -10.65 40.64 14.55
CA ALA A 21 -9.68 39.62 14.16
C ALA A 21 -10.23 38.19 14.33
N MET A 22 -10.93 37.90 15.42
CA MET A 22 -11.55 36.58 15.62
C MET A 22 -12.68 36.32 14.61
N LYS A 23 -13.50 37.34 14.31
CA LYS A 23 -14.57 37.22 13.31
C LYS A 23 -14.01 36.92 11.90
N ILE A 24 -12.94 37.60 11.51
CA ILE A 24 -12.24 37.36 10.24
C ILE A 24 -11.65 35.94 10.23
N SER A 25 -10.95 35.54 11.30
CA SER A 25 -10.32 34.21 11.40
C SER A 25 -11.34 33.06 11.27
N LEU A 26 -12.48 33.16 11.97
CA LEU A 26 -13.55 32.17 11.86
C LEU A 26 -14.15 32.13 10.45
N SER A 27 -14.36 33.30 9.85
CA SER A 27 -14.91 33.41 8.49
C SER A 27 -13.96 32.79 7.46
N CYS A 28 -12.68 33.11 7.51
CA CYS A 28 -11.64 32.52 6.66
C CYS A 28 -11.55 31.00 6.86
N SER A 29 -11.62 30.53 8.10
CA SER A 29 -11.57 29.09 8.42
C SER A 29 -12.79 28.34 7.86
N MET A 30 -13.98 28.94 7.96
CA MET A 30 -15.21 28.37 7.39
C MET A 30 -15.13 28.31 5.85
N VAL A 31 -14.69 29.39 5.20
CA VAL A 31 -14.48 29.44 3.74
C VAL A 31 -13.45 28.39 3.32
N PHE A 32 -12.34 28.28 4.05
CA PHE A 32 -11.32 27.28 3.79
C PHE A 32 -11.85 25.84 3.96
N ALA A 33 -12.62 25.56 5.01
CA ALA A 33 -13.21 24.25 5.25
C ALA A 33 -14.19 23.85 4.13
N VAL A 34 -15.02 24.80 3.67
CA VAL A 34 -15.92 24.61 2.52
C VAL A 34 -15.11 24.37 1.25
N TYR A 35 -14.12 25.22 0.97
CA TYR A 35 -13.22 25.05 -0.18
C TYR A 35 -12.53 23.69 -0.16
N TYR A 36 -11.94 23.30 0.96
CA TYR A 36 -11.23 22.04 1.13
C TYR A 36 -12.16 20.84 0.90
N LYS A 37 -13.36 20.84 1.52
CA LYS A 37 -14.34 19.76 1.36
C LYS A 37 -14.84 19.60 -0.08
N TYR A 38 -15.08 20.69 -0.81
CA TYR A 38 -15.72 20.64 -2.13
C TYR A 38 -14.74 20.69 -3.32
N LYS A 39 -13.58 21.33 -3.17
CA LYS A 39 -12.58 21.46 -4.26
C LYS A 39 -11.42 20.49 -4.11
N ILE A 40 -10.96 20.21 -2.90
CA ILE A 40 -9.79 19.36 -2.64
C ILE A 40 -10.20 17.90 -2.45
N CYS A 41 -11.20 17.62 -1.61
CA CYS A 41 -11.66 16.24 -1.33
C CYS A 41 -12.49 15.66 -2.48
N LYS A 42 -11.82 15.21 -3.54
CA LYS A 42 -12.45 14.58 -4.71
C LYS A 42 -12.20 13.07 -4.72
N PRO A 43 -13.16 12.28 -5.23
CA PRO A 43 -12.89 10.88 -5.53
C PRO A 43 -11.88 10.78 -6.69
N PRO A 44 -11.10 9.69 -6.76
CA PRO A 44 -10.21 9.46 -7.89
C PRO A 44 -11.02 9.28 -9.19
N GLN A 45 -10.44 9.73 -10.31
CA GLN A 45 -11.03 9.53 -11.63
C GLN A 45 -10.55 8.19 -12.20
N LEU A 46 -11.48 7.33 -12.59
CA LEU A 46 -11.17 6.01 -13.16
C LEU A 46 -11.20 6.07 -14.69
N PHE A 47 -10.04 5.85 -15.31
CA PHE A 47 -9.88 5.70 -16.75
C PHE A 47 -9.71 4.21 -17.10
N CYS A 48 -10.82 3.51 -17.32
CA CYS A 48 -10.83 2.08 -17.66
C CYS A 48 -11.99 1.76 -18.62
N GLN A 49 -11.96 0.57 -19.25
CA GLN A 49 -13.08 0.09 -20.07
C GLN A 49 -14.37 0.00 -19.25
N LYS A 50 -15.50 0.34 -19.88
CA LYS A 50 -16.71 0.79 -19.17
C LYS A 50 -17.45 -0.30 -18.40
N ASP A 51 -17.29 -1.58 -18.72
CA ASP A 51 -18.32 -2.56 -18.37
C ASP A 51 -18.00 -3.44 -17.16
N VAL A 52 -17.02 -4.34 -17.25
CA VAL A 52 -16.78 -5.36 -16.21
C VAL A 52 -15.78 -4.88 -15.16
N PHE A 53 -14.61 -4.44 -15.60
CA PHE A 53 -13.52 -4.05 -14.70
C PHE A 53 -13.87 -2.84 -13.84
N ARG A 54 -14.59 -1.86 -14.41
CA ARG A 54 -15.05 -0.69 -13.65
C ARG A 54 -16.02 -1.07 -12.51
N LYS A 55 -16.95 -1.99 -12.77
CA LYS A 55 -17.86 -2.50 -11.74
C LYS A 55 -17.09 -3.25 -10.66
N PHE A 56 -16.13 -4.09 -11.05
CA PHE A 56 -15.24 -4.77 -10.12
C PHE A 56 -14.50 -3.77 -9.21
N LEU A 57 -13.88 -2.72 -9.76
CA LEU A 57 -13.21 -1.70 -8.95
C LEU A 57 -14.19 -1.02 -7.98
N ALA A 58 -15.37 -0.63 -8.45
CA ALA A 58 -16.36 0.03 -7.62
C ALA A 58 -16.90 -0.86 -6.48
N THR A 59 -17.01 -2.18 -6.70
CA THR A 59 -17.55 -3.13 -5.72
C THR A 59 -16.48 -3.67 -4.77
N CYS A 60 -15.30 -4.01 -5.29
CA CYS A 60 -14.26 -4.73 -4.54
C CYS A 60 -13.14 -3.82 -4.03
N VAL A 61 -13.02 -2.59 -4.54
CA VAL A 61 -11.95 -1.65 -4.19
C VAL A 61 -12.56 -0.34 -3.70
N PRO A 62 -12.96 -0.23 -2.42
CA PRO A 62 -13.60 0.97 -1.86
C PRO A 62 -12.79 2.25 -2.07
N THR A 63 -11.46 2.14 -2.02
CA THR A 63 -10.53 3.26 -2.25
C THR A 63 -10.62 3.85 -3.67
N SER A 64 -11.22 3.14 -4.63
CA SER A 64 -11.44 3.63 -6.00
C SER A 64 -12.63 4.58 -6.12
N VAL A 65 -13.50 4.66 -5.11
CA VAL A 65 -14.69 5.52 -5.08
C VAL A 65 -14.70 6.48 -3.89
N GLU A 66 -13.93 6.20 -2.85
CA GLU A 66 -13.77 7.06 -1.69
C GLU A 66 -13.14 8.41 -2.03
N ARG A 67 -13.55 9.46 -1.31
CA ARG A 67 -12.94 10.79 -1.45
C ARG A 67 -11.55 10.80 -0.81
N PHE A 68 -10.54 11.13 -1.61
CA PHE A 68 -9.20 11.34 -1.08
C PHE A 68 -9.14 12.69 -0.35
N SER A 69 -8.79 12.66 0.94
CA SER A 69 -8.66 13.85 1.78
C SER A 69 -7.20 14.06 2.19
N PRO A 70 -6.41 14.82 1.42
CA PRO A 70 -4.99 15.03 1.72
C PRO A 70 -4.77 15.89 2.96
N PHE A 71 -3.69 15.71 3.71
CA PHE A 71 -3.43 16.50 4.92
C PHE A 71 -3.58 18.02 4.68
N PHE A 72 -4.48 18.68 5.42
CA PHE A 72 -4.96 20.03 5.09
C PHE A 72 -3.87 21.13 5.12
N MET A 73 -2.73 20.87 5.76
CA MET A 73 -1.57 21.79 5.78
C MET A 73 -0.60 21.57 4.61
N THR A 74 -0.82 20.58 3.76
CA THR A 74 0.03 20.33 2.58
C THR A 74 -0.55 21.00 1.34
N PHE A 75 -0.03 22.18 1.01
CA PHE A 75 -0.36 22.84 -0.24
C PHE A 75 0.46 22.23 -1.39
N GLY A 76 -0.20 21.45 -2.24
CA GLY A 76 0.41 20.82 -3.41
C GLY A 76 0.89 19.38 -3.20
N THR A 77 1.06 18.66 -4.31
CA THR A 77 1.41 17.23 -4.34
C THR A 77 2.85 16.97 -3.87
N THR A 78 3.79 17.84 -4.21
CA THR A 78 5.20 17.70 -3.82
C THR A 78 5.39 17.73 -2.31
N LEU A 79 4.73 18.67 -1.61
CA LEU A 79 4.86 18.80 -0.17
C LEU A 79 4.26 17.59 0.56
N GLN A 80 3.17 17.01 0.04
CA GLN A 80 2.60 15.75 0.57
C GLN A 80 3.61 14.61 0.50
N THR A 81 4.34 14.48 -0.60
CA THR A 81 5.37 13.45 -0.76
C THR A 81 6.51 13.64 0.22
N VAL A 82 7.03 14.88 0.35
CA VAL A 82 8.13 15.19 1.28
C VAL A 82 7.71 14.97 2.72
N ILE A 83 6.58 15.55 3.13
CA ILE A 83 6.04 15.40 4.48
C ILE A 83 5.72 13.93 4.78
N GLY A 84 5.20 13.18 3.80
CA GLY A 84 5.01 11.74 3.91
C GLY A 84 6.33 10.98 4.13
N GLY A 85 7.41 11.36 3.46
CA GLY A 85 8.73 10.76 3.68
C GLY A 85 9.30 11.02 5.07
N VAL A 86 9.08 12.22 5.63
CA VAL A 86 9.63 12.62 6.93
C VAL A 86 8.77 12.18 8.11
N MET A 87 7.44 12.24 8.00
CA MET A 87 6.53 11.99 9.11
C MET A 87 6.00 10.56 9.18
N ARG A 88 6.20 9.73 8.15
CA ARG A 88 5.73 8.34 8.20
C ARG A 88 6.48 7.59 9.30
N THR A 89 5.71 6.93 10.15
CA THR A 89 6.26 5.99 11.11
C THR A 89 6.98 4.86 10.37
N LEU A 90 8.00 4.29 11.02
CA LEU A 90 8.69 3.09 10.55
C LEU A 90 8.25 1.93 11.44
N PRO A 91 7.23 1.15 11.05
CA PRO A 91 6.74 0.06 11.88
C PRO A 91 7.82 -1.02 11.99
N ARG A 92 7.96 -1.61 13.17
CA ARG A 92 8.87 -2.75 13.38
C ARG A 92 8.16 -4.03 12.94
N VAL A 93 8.78 -4.74 12.01
CA VAL A 93 8.31 -6.04 11.53
C VAL A 93 9.27 -7.11 12.06
N PRO A 94 8.80 -8.08 12.85
CA PRO A 94 9.62 -9.22 13.24
C PRO A 94 9.75 -10.16 12.05
N TRP A 95 10.97 -10.31 11.53
CA TRP A 95 11.27 -11.30 10.50
C TRP A 95 11.41 -12.68 11.15
N ASP A 96 10.58 -13.63 10.72
CA ASP A 96 10.58 -14.97 11.29
C ASP A 96 11.69 -15.84 10.69
N LYS A 97 11.95 -15.66 9.39
CA LYS A 97 12.94 -16.43 8.65
C LYS A 97 13.46 -15.63 7.45
N VAL A 98 14.75 -15.73 7.18
CA VAL A 98 15.33 -15.42 5.87
C VAL A 98 15.69 -16.74 5.21
N GLU A 99 15.22 -16.94 3.99
CA GLU A 99 15.41 -18.17 3.23
C GLU A 99 16.19 -17.88 1.94
N ASP A 100 17.31 -18.56 1.80
CA ASP A 100 18.21 -18.44 0.67
C ASP A 100 17.79 -19.43 -0.40
N ILE A 101 17.45 -18.92 -1.58
CA ILE A 101 17.01 -19.72 -2.72
C ILE A 101 18.12 -19.70 -3.77
N GLU A 102 18.78 -20.84 -3.92
CA GLU A 102 19.67 -21.08 -5.04
C GLU A 102 18.85 -21.40 -6.29
N LEU A 103 19.14 -20.65 -7.35
CA LEU A 103 18.45 -20.72 -8.64
C LEU A 103 19.18 -21.72 -9.56
N PRO A 104 18.52 -22.25 -10.59
CA PRO A 104 19.12 -23.27 -11.48
C PRO A 104 20.42 -22.86 -12.19
N ASP A 105 20.68 -21.56 -12.30
CA ASP A 105 21.91 -21.00 -12.87
C ASP A 105 22.97 -20.67 -11.80
N ASN A 106 22.82 -21.20 -10.59
CA ASN A 106 23.62 -20.91 -9.39
C ASN A 106 23.52 -19.44 -8.93
N GLY A 107 22.48 -18.73 -9.39
CA GLY A 107 22.07 -17.44 -8.83
C GLY A 107 21.55 -17.60 -7.41
N LEU A 108 21.52 -16.49 -6.67
CA LEU A 108 20.97 -16.44 -5.31
C LEU A 108 19.92 -15.33 -5.23
N VAL A 109 18.79 -15.64 -4.59
CA VAL A 109 17.80 -14.66 -4.13
C VAL A 109 17.40 -14.97 -2.69
N HIS A 110 16.98 -13.96 -1.94
CA HIS A 110 16.52 -14.14 -0.56
C HIS A 110 15.03 -13.90 -0.43
N LEU A 111 14.37 -14.68 0.42
CA LEU A 111 12.99 -14.51 0.82
C LEU A 111 12.92 -14.19 2.31
N HIS A 112 12.40 -13.01 2.66
CA HIS A 112 12.18 -12.62 4.04
C HIS A 112 10.73 -12.91 4.43
N TRP A 113 10.53 -13.79 5.40
CA TRP A 113 9.22 -14.30 5.80
C TRP A 113 8.70 -13.67 7.09
N VAL A 114 7.39 -13.44 7.10
CA VAL A 114 6.59 -13.16 8.29
C VAL A 114 5.38 -14.08 8.25
N ASN A 115 5.42 -15.16 9.01
CA ASN A 115 4.46 -16.25 9.00
C ASN A 115 3.14 -15.90 9.66
N ASN A 116 3.16 -14.99 10.65
CA ASN A 116 1.97 -14.55 11.38
C ASN A 116 1.27 -15.70 12.16
N ASN A 117 2.07 -16.55 12.81
CA ASN A 117 1.61 -17.74 13.54
C ASN A 117 0.71 -17.41 14.76
N GLU A 118 0.72 -16.17 15.22
CA GLU A 118 -0.15 -15.67 16.30
C GLU A 118 -1.62 -15.52 15.87
N SER A 119 -1.90 -15.49 14.56
CA SER A 119 -3.27 -15.36 14.06
C SER A 119 -4.00 -16.70 14.03
N SER A 120 -5.14 -16.76 14.73
CA SER A 120 -6.05 -17.91 14.71
C SER A 120 -7.05 -17.89 13.55
N GLN A 121 -6.99 -16.89 12.66
CA GLN A 121 -7.96 -16.75 11.54
C GLN A 121 -7.81 -17.84 10.47
N TYR A 122 -6.60 -18.37 10.31
CA TYR A 122 -6.27 -19.38 9.30
C TYR A 122 -5.41 -20.48 9.90
N THR A 123 -5.61 -21.70 9.42
CA THR A 123 -4.68 -22.81 9.70
C THR A 123 -3.32 -22.52 9.06
N GLU A 124 -2.26 -23.16 9.56
CA GLU A 124 -0.90 -22.94 9.04
C GLU A 124 -0.77 -23.30 7.54
N ARG A 125 -1.57 -24.27 7.09
CA ARG A 125 -1.58 -24.77 5.70
C ARG A 125 -2.33 -23.87 4.74
N GLU A 126 -3.46 -23.31 5.17
CA GLU A 126 -4.36 -22.53 4.30
C GLU A 126 -4.13 -21.02 4.40
N ARG A 127 -3.24 -20.58 5.30
CA ARG A 127 -2.96 -19.15 5.52
C ARG A 127 -2.53 -18.46 4.23
N PRO A 128 -3.27 -17.47 3.73
CA PRO A 128 -2.92 -16.76 2.50
C PRO A 128 -1.53 -16.14 2.58
N ILE A 129 -0.80 -16.17 1.46
CA ILE A 129 0.56 -15.66 1.34
C ILE A 129 0.54 -14.44 0.41
N VAL A 130 1.12 -13.33 0.86
CA VAL A 130 1.35 -12.14 0.04
C VAL A 130 2.84 -12.00 -0.23
N LEU A 131 3.22 -12.17 -1.50
CA LEU A 131 4.56 -11.97 -2.02
C LEU A 131 4.75 -10.51 -2.45
N PHE A 132 5.62 -9.80 -1.75
CA PHE A 132 5.96 -8.42 -2.04
C PHE A 132 7.20 -8.33 -2.94
N LEU A 133 7.07 -7.60 -4.04
CA LEU A 133 8.16 -7.28 -4.97
C LEU A 133 8.54 -5.80 -4.83
N PRO A 134 9.72 -5.50 -4.24
CA PRO A 134 10.21 -4.13 -4.10
C PRO A 134 10.52 -3.46 -5.45
N GLY A 135 10.68 -2.13 -5.43
CA GLY A 135 11.15 -1.34 -6.59
C GLY A 135 12.67 -1.42 -6.82
N LEU A 136 13.18 -0.64 -7.80
CA LEU A 136 14.60 -0.64 -8.26
C LEU A 136 15.65 -0.29 -7.19
N THR A 137 15.25 0.18 -6.02
CA THR A 137 16.12 0.45 -4.87
C THR A 137 15.49 0.00 -3.56
N GLY A 138 14.40 -0.77 -3.67
CA GLY A 138 13.64 -1.25 -2.55
C GLY A 138 14.26 -2.50 -1.94
N ASN A 139 14.03 -2.69 -0.66
CA ASN A 139 14.42 -3.86 0.11
C ASN A 139 13.34 -4.20 1.14
N ASN A 140 13.59 -5.24 1.92
CA ASN A 140 12.72 -5.69 3.01
C ASN A 140 12.47 -4.60 4.09
N GLU A 141 13.42 -3.69 4.30
CA GLU A 141 13.31 -2.60 5.29
C GLU A 141 12.67 -1.31 4.76
N SER A 142 12.31 -1.29 3.48
CA SER A 142 11.71 -0.10 2.87
C SER A 142 10.40 0.26 3.56
N ASN A 143 10.23 1.53 3.91
CA ASN A 143 9.09 2.01 4.72
C ASN A 143 7.72 1.52 4.20
N TYR A 144 7.52 1.54 2.88
CA TYR A 144 6.28 1.07 2.26
C TYR A 144 6.06 -0.45 2.41
N ILE A 145 7.12 -1.26 2.32
CA ILE A 145 7.07 -2.72 2.55
C ILE A 145 6.64 -3.00 3.98
N LEU A 146 7.27 -2.33 4.96
CA LEU A 146 6.95 -2.53 6.37
C LEU A 146 5.49 -2.17 6.68
N HIS A 147 4.97 -1.09 6.10
CA HIS A 147 3.55 -0.73 6.22
C HIS A 147 2.62 -1.76 5.57
N PHE A 148 2.96 -2.26 4.39
CA PHE A 148 2.18 -3.31 3.73
C PHE A 148 2.14 -4.60 4.55
N ILE A 149 3.29 -5.07 5.04
CA ILE A 149 3.36 -6.24 5.90
C ILE A 149 2.52 -6.03 7.16
N THR A 150 2.63 -4.86 7.80
CA THR A 150 1.80 -4.55 8.98
C THR A 150 0.30 -4.62 8.66
N GLY A 151 -0.12 -4.13 7.49
CA GLY A 151 -1.50 -4.20 7.03
C GLY A 151 -1.99 -5.63 6.77
N VAL A 152 -1.19 -6.42 6.07
CA VAL A 152 -1.45 -7.83 5.73
C VAL A 152 -1.43 -8.72 6.97
N LYS A 153 -0.52 -8.45 7.91
CA LYS A 153 -0.44 -9.13 9.20
C LYS A 153 -1.74 -8.96 10.00
N ARG A 154 -2.34 -7.76 10.02
CA ARG A 154 -3.65 -7.52 10.66
C ARG A 154 -4.80 -8.33 10.05
N LYS A 155 -4.64 -8.82 8.82
CA LYS A 155 -5.59 -9.71 8.14
C LYS A 155 -5.31 -11.18 8.37
N GLY A 156 -4.33 -11.54 9.20
CA GLY A 156 -3.99 -12.93 9.49
C GLY A 156 -3.14 -13.62 8.42
N TYR A 157 -2.64 -12.89 7.43
CA TYR A 157 -1.92 -13.47 6.29
C TYR A 157 -0.42 -13.63 6.58
N ARG A 158 0.22 -14.53 5.83
CA ARG A 158 1.67 -14.68 5.73
C ARG A 158 2.20 -13.66 4.72
N SER A 159 3.31 -13.01 5.05
CA SER A 159 4.01 -12.09 4.15
C SER A 159 5.36 -12.67 3.77
N VAL A 160 5.76 -12.47 2.53
CA VAL A 160 7.09 -12.80 2.04
C VAL A 160 7.60 -11.66 1.17
N VAL A 161 8.81 -11.19 1.42
CA VAL A 161 9.46 -10.16 0.60
C VAL A 161 10.53 -10.80 -0.26
N PHE A 162 10.45 -10.55 -1.56
CA PHE A 162 11.43 -10.98 -2.53
C PHE A 162 12.60 -10.00 -2.58
N THR A 163 13.82 -10.48 -2.31
CA THR A 163 15.04 -9.69 -2.48
C THR A 163 15.78 -10.17 -3.71
N TYR A 164 15.86 -9.29 -4.72
CA TYR A 164 16.48 -9.58 -6.02
C TYR A 164 17.96 -9.91 -5.94
N ARG A 165 18.49 -10.57 -6.97
CA ARG A 165 19.92 -10.90 -7.11
C ARG A 165 20.81 -9.69 -6.85
N GLY A 166 21.81 -9.86 -5.98
CA GLY A 166 22.82 -8.83 -5.71
C GLY A 166 22.30 -7.60 -4.94
N MET A 167 21.14 -7.71 -4.27
CA MET A 167 20.57 -6.65 -3.43
C MET A 167 20.57 -7.03 -1.95
N GLY A 168 20.86 -6.08 -1.06
CA GLY A 168 21.00 -6.37 0.37
C GLY A 168 22.36 -6.97 0.68
N ASP A 169 22.40 -8.02 1.51
CA ASP A 169 23.64 -8.65 1.98
C ASP A 169 24.17 -9.77 1.07
N GLN A 170 23.69 -9.84 -0.18
CA GLN A 170 24.09 -10.87 -1.16
C GLN A 170 25.03 -10.30 -2.21
N ASP A 171 26.10 -11.06 -2.45
CA ASP A 171 26.94 -10.90 -3.62
C ASP A 171 26.24 -11.42 -4.88
N LEU A 172 26.44 -10.70 -5.98
CA LEU A 172 25.95 -11.13 -7.29
C LEU A 172 26.79 -12.31 -7.80
N ARG A 173 26.29 -13.55 -7.61
CA ARG A 173 26.99 -14.80 -7.96
C ARG A 173 27.11 -15.11 -9.44
N THR A 174 26.28 -14.47 -10.27
CA THR A 174 26.19 -14.71 -11.73
C THR A 174 26.22 -13.39 -12.47
N ALA A 175 26.58 -13.39 -13.76
CA ALA A 175 26.52 -12.15 -14.56
C ALA A 175 25.08 -11.62 -14.78
N LYS A 176 24.06 -12.36 -14.32
CA LYS A 176 22.64 -12.04 -14.48
C LYS A 176 22.14 -11.19 -13.32
N SER A 177 21.69 -9.97 -13.63
CA SER A 177 21.00 -9.08 -12.70
C SER A 177 19.47 -9.16 -12.87
N TYR A 178 18.72 -8.36 -12.11
CA TYR A 178 17.26 -8.28 -12.19
C TYR A 178 16.80 -7.12 -13.09
N CYS A 179 15.71 -7.33 -13.84
CA CYS A 179 15.07 -6.28 -14.64
C CYS A 179 13.57 -6.57 -14.83
N ALA A 180 12.81 -5.58 -15.32
CA ALA A 180 11.36 -5.70 -15.51
C ALA A 180 10.93 -6.82 -16.49
N CYS A 181 11.80 -7.17 -17.42
CA CYS A 181 11.52 -8.13 -18.49
C CYS A 181 11.91 -9.56 -18.11
N TYR A 182 12.61 -9.75 -17.01
CA TYR A 182 13.15 -11.03 -16.61
C TYR A 182 12.38 -11.58 -15.42
N THR A 183 11.61 -12.65 -15.65
CA THR A 183 10.68 -13.22 -14.67
C THR A 183 11.07 -14.61 -14.17
N ASP A 184 12.07 -15.28 -14.74
CA ASP A 184 12.37 -16.68 -14.41
C ASP A 184 12.67 -16.89 -12.91
N ASP A 185 13.37 -15.94 -12.26
CA ASP A 185 13.64 -16.01 -10.83
C ASP A 185 12.35 -15.98 -10.00
N LEU A 186 11.42 -15.11 -10.40
CA LEU A 186 10.14 -14.98 -9.74
C LEU A 186 9.26 -16.21 -10.00
N GLU A 187 9.25 -16.71 -11.23
CA GLU A 187 8.53 -17.93 -11.61
C GLU A 187 9.02 -19.13 -10.80
N TYR A 188 10.35 -19.28 -10.68
CA TYR A 188 10.96 -20.32 -9.87
C TYR A 188 10.54 -20.22 -8.40
N VAL A 189 10.62 -19.02 -7.82
CA VAL A 189 10.22 -18.77 -6.42
C VAL A 189 8.71 -19.00 -6.22
N VAL A 190 7.87 -18.54 -7.13
CA VAL A 190 6.41 -18.75 -7.05
C VAL A 190 6.08 -20.24 -7.06
N ASN A 191 6.73 -21.02 -7.93
CA ASN A 191 6.55 -22.47 -7.98
C ASN A 191 7.04 -23.15 -6.69
N LEU A 192 8.18 -22.71 -6.14
CA LEU A 192 8.70 -23.21 -4.88
C LEU A 192 7.75 -22.92 -3.71
N ILE A 193 7.19 -21.71 -3.64
CA ILE A 193 6.21 -21.33 -2.62
C ILE A 193 4.94 -22.16 -2.74
N LYS A 194 4.41 -22.34 -3.96
CA LYS A 194 3.22 -23.18 -4.20
C LYS A 194 3.46 -24.65 -3.84
N ALA A 195 4.64 -25.19 -4.14
CA ALA A 195 4.99 -26.55 -3.75
C ALA A 195 5.10 -26.71 -2.22
N LYS A 196 5.62 -25.69 -1.53
CA LYS A 196 5.75 -25.67 -0.07
C LYS A 196 4.43 -25.45 0.66
N TYR A 197 3.51 -24.67 0.08
CA TYR A 197 2.19 -24.35 0.64
C TYR A 197 1.09 -24.57 -0.42
N PRO A 198 0.74 -25.83 -0.74
CA PRO A 198 -0.20 -26.14 -1.81
C PRO A 198 -1.63 -25.66 -1.54
N ASP A 199 -2.03 -25.61 -0.26
CA ASP A 199 -3.38 -25.24 0.16
C ASP A 199 -3.54 -23.72 0.41
N ALA A 200 -2.44 -22.96 0.37
CA ALA A 200 -2.44 -21.53 0.68
C ALA A 200 -2.66 -20.68 -0.59
N PRO A 201 -3.66 -19.77 -0.61
CA PRO A 201 -3.78 -18.79 -1.68
C PRO A 201 -2.54 -17.90 -1.75
N LEU A 202 -1.94 -17.77 -2.93
CA LEU A 202 -0.77 -16.91 -3.16
C LEU A 202 -1.14 -15.67 -3.97
N MET A 203 -0.85 -14.50 -3.42
CA MET A 203 -1.02 -13.19 -4.06
C MET A 203 0.34 -12.51 -4.22
N ALA A 204 0.49 -11.68 -5.26
CA ALA A 204 1.68 -10.88 -5.47
C ALA A 204 1.34 -9.38 -5.48
N VAL A 205 2.17 -8.58 -4.82
CA VAL A 205 2.06 -7.12 -4.77
C VAL A 205 3.40 -6.51 -5.17
N GLY A 206 3.42 -5.84 -6.30
CA GLY A 206 4.62 -5.21 -6.85
C GLY A 206 4.53 -3.69 -6.83
N ILE A 207 5.64 -3.03 -6.49
CA ILE A 207 5.74 -1.57 -6.45
C ILE A 207 6.79 -1.10 -7.46
N SER A 208 6.44 -0.13 -8.31
CA SER A 208 7.34 0.42 -9.32
C SER A 208 7.89 -0.70 -10.23
N LEU A 209 9.21 -0.95 -10.21
CA LEU A 209 9.82 -2.08 -10.92
C LEU A 209 9.15 -3.43 -10.58
N GLY A 210 8.89 -3.71 -9.30
CA GLY A 210 8.20 -4.93 -8.90
C GLY A 210 6.78 -5.03 -9.48
N GLY A 211 6.11 -3.90 -9.71
CA GLY A 211 4.80 -3.86 -10.37
C GLY A 211 4.88 -4.22 -11.85
N MET A 212 5.95 -3.78 -12.53
CA MET A 212 6.23 -4.19 -13.91
C MET A 212 6.50 -5.69 -13.99
N ILE A 213 7.32 -6.24 -13.08
CA ILE A 213 7.61 -7.68 -13.01
C ILE A 213 6.33 -8.49 -12.76
N CYS A 214 5.46 -8.06 -11.81
CA CYS A 214 4.14 -8.67 -11.59
C CYS A 214 3.27 -8.69 -12.85
N SER A 215 3.32 -7.61 -13.64
CA SER A 215 2.52 -7.52 -14.87
C SER A 215 3.08 -8.45 -15.94
N THR A 216 4.40 -8.52 -16.10
CA THR A 216 5.08 -9.41 -17.05
C THR A 216 4.79 -10.88 -16.75
N ILE A 217 4.93 -11.31 -15.49
CA ILE A 217 4.68 -12.71 -15.11
C ILE A 217 3.21 -13.08 -15.30
N TRP A 218 2.28 -12.18 -14.99
CA TRP A 218 0.85 -12.41 -15.22
C TRP A 218 0.55 -12.67 -16.70
N LEU A 219 1.10 -11.85 -17.59
CA LEU A 219 0.94 -12.02 -19.04
C LEU A 219 1.59 -13.31 -19.54
N ASN A 220 2.71 -13.73 -18.97
CA ASN A 220 3.36 -14.99 -19.33
C ASN A 220 2.50 -16.19 -18.91
N LEU A 221 1.90 -16.14 -17.72
CA LEU A 221 1.02 -17.20 -17.21
C LEU A 221 -0.29 -17.30 -18.02
N GLU A 222 -0.88 -16.17 -18.45
CA GLU A 222 -2.04 -16.20 -19.33
C GLU A 222 -1.71 -16.78 -20.72
N ARG A 223 -0.51 -16.53 -21.23
CA ARG A 223 -0.06 -17.09 -22.52
C ARG A 223 0.17 -18.60 -22.48
N THR A 224 0.61 -19.15 -21.35
CA THR A 224 0.85 -20.60 -21.20
C THR A 224 -0.41 -21.38 -20.85
N ALA A 225 -1.46 -20.69 -20.36
CA ALA A 225 -2.76 -21.29 -20.05
C ALA A 225 -3.70 -21.40 -21.26
N ASN A 226 -3.41 -20.70 -22.36
CA ASN A 226 -4.14 -20.74 -23.64
C ASN A 226 -3.35 -21.52 -24.70
#